data_AF-A0A8T4FGX2-F1
#
_entry.id   AF-A0A8T4FGX2-F1
#
_cell.length_a   1.000
_cell.length_b   1.000
_cell.length_c   1.000
_cell.angle_alpha   90.00
_cell.angle_beta   90.00
_cell.angle_gamma   90.00
#
_symmetry.space_group_name_H-M   'P 1'
#
loop_
_entity.id
_entity.type
_entity.pdbx_description
1 polymer ?
#
loop_
_entity_poly.entity_id
_entity_poly.type
_entity_poly.pdbx_seq_one_letter_code
_entity_poly.pdbx_strand_id
1 'polypeptide(L)'
;RLSRLSRPGRRVAPDAPVTAAEDQASLDSYVWARVSAPDGRSVQGWLRTGEGYAYTAAAAVTTVEAVLEREPLGATTVAAAFGPKIALSAGGELLASA
;
A
#
# COMPACT_ATOMS: atom_id res chain seq x y z
N ARG A 1 -43.05 -23.50 -7.55
CA ARG A 1 -43.31 -22.05 -7.51
C ARG A 1 -42.11 -21.40 -6.80
N LEU A 2 -41.18 -20.78 -7.52
CA LEU A 2 -39.96 -20.18 -6.97
C LEU A 2 -40.21 -18.71 -6.62
N SER A 3 -40.30 -18.38 -5.34
CA SER A 3 -40.39 -16.99 -4.86
C SER A 3 -38.99 -16.39 -4.77
N ARG A 4 -38.71 -15.42 -5.66
CA ARG A 4 -37.50 -14.59 -5.64
C ARG A 4 -37.51 -13.74 -4.37
N LEU A 5 -36.53 -13.95 -3.49
CA LEU A 5 -36.23 -13.00 -2.41
C LEU A 5 -35.52 -11.79 -3.04
N SER A 6 -36.28 -10.75 -3.36
CA SER A 6 -35.73 -9.43 -3.62
C SER A 6 -35.09 -8.91 -2.33
N ARG A 7 -33.76 -8.85 -2.29
CA ARG A 7 -33.07 -8.07 -1.26
C ARG A 7 -33.28 -6.59 -1.58
N PRO A 8 -33.86 -5.78 -0.68
CA PRO A 8 -33.93 -4.34 -0.91
C PRO A 8 -32.50 -3.78 -0.96
N GLY A 9 -32.16 -3.09 -2.04
CA GLY A 9 -30.88 -2.41 -2.18
C GLY A 9 -30.73 -1.35 -1.09
N ARG A 10 -29.72 -1.51 -0.23
CA ARG A 10 -29.37 -0.52 0.79
C ARG A 10 -28.88 0.76 0.09
N ARG A 11 -29.69 1.82 0.09
CA ARG A 11 -29.20 3.16 -0.26
C ARG A 11 -28.34 3.65 0.89
N VAL A 12 -27.06 3.89 0.62
CA VAL A 12 -26.15 4.57 1.54
C VAL A 12 -26.34 6.07 1.34
N ALA A 13 -26.59 6.81 2.41
CA ALA A 13 -26.68 8.27 2.36
C ALA A 13 -25.30 8.87 2.01
N PRO A 14 -25.24 9.98 1.24
CA PRO A 14 -23.97 10.56 0.77
C PRO A 14 -23.04 10.97 1.93
N ASP A 15 -23.62 11.26 3.10
CA ASP A 15 -22.91 11.79 4.27
C ASP A 15 -22.92 10.81 5.46
N ALA A 16 -23.24 9.54 5.22
CA ALA A 16 -23.13 8.53 6.26
C ALA A 16 -21.68 8.47 6.75
N PRO A 17 -21.39 8.62 8.06
CA PRO A 17 -20.05 8.40 8.57
C PRO A 17 -19.64 6.99 8.15
N VAL A 18 -18.47 6.86 7.54
CA VAL A 18 -17.88 5.56 7.29
C VAL A 18 -17.68 4.94 8.67
N THR A 19 -18.61 4.09 9.09
CA THR A 19 -18.47 3.34 10.33
C THR A 19 -17.34 2.35 10.09
N ALA A 20 -16.13 2.79 10.41
CA ALA A 20 -14.99 1.93 10.59
C ALA A 20 -15.31 1.00 11.75
N ALA A 21 -15.78 -0.21 11.42
CA ALA A 21 -15.57 -1.45 12.15
C ALA A 21 -16.76 -2.38 11.97
N GLU A 22 -16.72 -3.20 10.91
CA GLU A 22 -17.28 -4.56 10.96
C GLU A 22 -16.34 -5.47 10.16
N ASP A 23 -15.34 -6.02 10.86
CA ASP A 23 -14.72 -7.32 10.59
C ASP A 23 -14.21 -7.59 9.16
N GLN A 24 -13.47 -6.63 8.59
CA GLN A 24 -12.53 -6.98 7.54
C GLN A 24 -11.30 -7.53 8.27
N ALA A 25 -11.15 -8.85 8.35
CA ALA A 25 -9.83 -9.43 8.61
C ALA A 25 -8.87 -8.69 7.68
N SER A 26 -7.99 -7.85 8.24
CA SER A 26 -7.16 -6.96 7.45
C SER A 26 -6.38 -7.84 6.50
N LEU A 27 -6.76 -7.82 5.21
CA LEU A 27 -6.10 -8.67 4.22
C LEU A 27 -4.68 -8.15 4.12
N ASP A 28 -3.77 -8.88 4.75
CA ASP A 28 -2.35 -8.57 4.68
C ASP A 28 -1.93 -8.64 3.21
N SER A 29 -1.35 -7.54 2.75
CA SER A 29 -0.72 -7.42 1.45
C SER A 29 0.79 -7.49 1.62
N TYR A 30 1.43 -8.05 0.61
CA TYR A 30 2.86 -8.30 0.60
C TYR A 30 3.46 -7.88 -0.74
N VAL A 31 4.68 -7.36 -0.69
CA VAL A 31 5.50 -7.09 -1.86
C VAL A 31 6.71 -8.01 -1.82
N TRP A 32 6.98 -8.67 -2.94
CA TRP A 32 8.22 -9.41 -3.15
C TRP A 32 9.01 -8.76 -4.28
N ALA A 33 10.31 -8.66 -4.09
CA ALA A 33 11.22 -8.22 -5.13
C ALA A 33 12.48 -9.08 -5.11
N ARG A 34 13.04 -9.31 -6.31
CA ARG A 34 14.34 -9.96 -6.51
C ARG A 34 15.14 -9.18 -7.54
N VAL A 35 16.42 -9.00 -7.26
CA VAL A 35 17.40 -8.40 -8.16
C VAL A 35 18.47 -9.46 -8.44
N SER A 36 18.78 -9.66 -9.72
CA SER A 36 19.81 -10.61 -10.17
C SER A 36 20.87 -9.89 -11.01
N ALA A 37 22.14 -10.23 -10.82
CA ALA A 37 23.27 -9.72 -11.58
C ALA A 37 23.71 -10.72 -12.67
N PRO A 38 24.39 -10.26 -13.75
CA PRO A 38 24.84 -11.14 -14.82
C PRO A 38 25.81 -12.25 -14.39
N ASP A 39 26.49 -12.08 -13.25
CA ASP A 39 27.42 -13.06 -12.66
C ASP A 39 26.73 -14.15 -11.83
N GLY A 40 25.39 -14.19 -11.84
CA GLY A 40 24.60 -15.19 -11.14
C GLY A 40 24.29 -14.86 -9.67
N ARG A 41 24.83 -13.76 -9.12
CA ARG A 41 24.40 -13.29 -7.79
C ARG A 41 22.96 -12.79 -7.84
N SER A 42 22.21 -13.01 -6.78
CA SER A 42 20.88 -12.41 -6.62
C SER A 42 20.58 -12.10 -5.16
N VAL A 43 19.75 -11.09 -4.95
CA VAL A 43 19.17 -10.74 -3.65
C VAL A 43 17.66 -10.64 -3.81
N GLN A 44 16.91 -11.08 -2.81
CA GLN A 44 15.46 -10.97 -2.77
C GLN A 44 14.96 -10.59 -1.38
N GLY A 45 13.75 -10.07 -1.30
CA GLY A 45 13.14 -9.72 -0.03
C GLY A 45 11.64 -9.61 -0.09
N TRP A 46 11.03 -9.70 1.09
CA TRP A 46 9.61 -9.51 1.31
C TRP A 46 9.35 -8.30 2.20
N LEU A 47 8.34 -7.51 1.82
CA LEU A 47 7.79 -6.42 2.61
C LEU A 47 6.32 -6.74 2.91
N ARG A 48 5.93 -6.73 4.18
CA ARG A 48 4.51 -6.73 4.58
C ARG A 48 4.03 -5.29 4.66
N THR A 49 2.85 -5.03 4.12
CA THR A 49 2.26 -3.69 4.11
C THR A 49 1.02 -3.57 5.00
N GLY A 50 0.56 -4.67 5.60
CA GLY A 50 -0.77 -4.69 6.23
C GLY A 50 -1.85 -4.57 5.16
N GLU A 51 -2.90 -3.80 5.42
CA GLU A 51 -3.93 -3.53 4.40
C GLU A 51 -3.35 -2.69 3.25
N GLY A 52 -3.46 -3.19 2.02
CA GLY A 52 -2.73 -2.65 0.86
C GLY A 52 -3.14 -1.24 0.45
N TYR A 53 -4.44 -0.89 0.53
CA TYR A 53 -4.89 0.45 0.19
C TYR A 53 -4.50 1.49 1.24
N ALA A 54 -4.61 1.14 2.52
CA ALA A 54 -4.17 1.97 3.63
C ALA A 54 -2.67 2.26 3.54
N TYR A 55 -1.85 1.24 3.23
CA TYR A 55 -0.42 1.44 2.98
C TYR A 55 -0.16 2.35 1.78
N THR A 56 -0.90 2.17 0.68
CA THR A 56 -0.76 3.02 -0.51
C THR A 56 -1.06 4.49 -0.19
N ALA A 57 -2.12 4.75 0.59
CA ALA A 57 -2.45 6.10 1.05
C ALA A 57 -1.34 6.68 1.94
N ALA A 58 -0.84 5.91 2.90
CA ALA A 58 0.26 6.33 3.77
C ALA A 58 1.55 6.63 2.99
N ALA A 59 1.90 5.78 2.02
CA ALA A 59 3.08 5.97 1.16
C ALA A 59 2.97 7.22 0.29
N ALA A 60 1.77 7.54 -0.22
CA ALA A 60 1.54 8.75 -0.99
C ALA A 60 1.74 10.01 -0.13
N VAL A 61 1.16 10.05 1.08
CA VAL A 61 1.32 11.18 2.02
C VAL A 61 2.80 11.35 2.42
N THR A 62 3.46 10.25 2.81
CA THR A 62 4.89 10.24 3.16
C THR A 62 5.76 10.78 2.01
N THR A 63 5.41 10.45 0.77
CA THR A 63 6.12 10.96 -0.42
C THR A 63 5.89 12.46 -0.61
N VAL A 64 4.67 12.95 -0.43
CA VAL A 64 4.37 14.39 -0.52
C VAL A 64 5.14 15.17 0.54
N GLU A 65 5.19 14.69 1.78
CA GLU A 65 5.98 15.31 2.85
C GLU A 65 7.47 15.39 2.46
N ALA A 66 8.04 14.31 1.92
CA ALA A 66 9.42 14.30 1.45
C ALA A 66 9.67 15.23 0.25
N VAL A 67 8.69 15.40 -0.65
CA VAL A 67 8.74 16.38 -1.76
C VAL A 67 8.79 17.79 -1.20
N LEU A 68 7.94 18.12 -0.22
CA LEU A 68 7.89 19.45 0.38
C LEU A 68 9.15 19.78 1.18
N GLU A 69 9.80 18.77 1.78
CA GLU A 69 11.06 18.97 2.51
C GLU A 69 12.28 19.15 1.58
N ARG A 70 12.33 18.42 0.46
CA ARG A 70 13.54 18.31 -0.36
C ARG A 70 13.47 19.00 -1.72
N GLU A 71 12.26 19.37 -2.16
CA GLU A 71 11.98 20.10 -3.40
C GLU A 71 12.71 19.53 -4.64
N PRO A 72 12.52 18.24 -4.98
CA PRO A 72 13.15 17.67 -6.17
C PRO A 72 12.67 18.39 -7.44
N LEU A 73 13.60 18.62 -8.38
CA LEU A 73 13.31 19.33 -9.62
C LEU A 73 12.64 18.41 -10.66
N GLY A 74 11.53 18.87 -11.23
CA GLY A 74 10.83 18.21 -12.32
C GLY A 74 10.08 16.93 -11.91
N ALA A 75 9.84 16.06 -12.88
CA ALA A 75 9.18 14.77 -12.64
C ALA A 75 10.23 13.68 -12.35
N THR A 76 10.02 12.94 -11.27
CA THR A 76 10.93 11.87 -10.83
C THR A 76 10.15 10.72 -10.21
N THR A 77 10.81 9.58 -10.01
CA THR A 77 10.23 8.46 -9.27
C THR A 77 10.59 8.57 -7.79
N VAL A 78 9.71 8.05 -6.93
CA VAL A 78 9.92 8.04 -5.47
C VAL A 78 11.26 7.39 -5.11
N ALA A 79 11.56 6.24 -5.71
CA ALA A 79 12.79 5.50 -5.45
C ALA A 79 14.05 6.30 -5.84
N ALA A 80 14.01 7.03 -6.96
CA ALA A 80 15.14 7.84 -7.40
C ALA A 80 15.37 9.08 -6.52
N ALA A 81 14.30 9.75 -6.08
CA ALA A 81 14.39 11.00 -5.32
C ALA A 81 14.64 10.80 -3.82
N PHE A 82 14.05 9.75 -3.23
CA PHE A 82 13.98 9.58 -1.78
C PHE A 82 14.55 8.25 -1.29
N GLY A 83 14.82 7.33 -2.21
CA GLY A 83 15.33 6.00 -1.88
C GLY A 83 14.27 5.08 -1.25
N PRO A 84 14.69 3.88 -0.80
CA PRO A 84 13.77 2.82 -0.37
C PRO A 84 13.14 3.08 1.01
N LYS A 85 13.67 4.04 1.78
CA LYS A 85 13.20 4.29 3.15
C LYS A 85 11.75 4.77 3.22
N ILE A 86 11.24 5.39 2.16
CA ILE A 86 9.82 5.79 2.07
C ILE A 86 8.89 4.60 2.32
N ALA A 87 9.22 3.41 1.80
CA ALA A 87 8.40 2.22 2.00
C ALA A 87 8.32 1.80 3.47
N LEU A 88 9.40 1.96 4.22
CA LEU A 88 9.45 1.64 5.65
C LEU A 88 8.75 2.73 6.49
N SER A 89 8.99 4.00 6.16
CA SER A 89 8.32 5.14 6.81
C SER A 89 6.81 5.13 6.63
N ALA A 90 6.31 4.60 5.51
CA ALA A 90 4.89 4.41 5.23
C ALA A 90 4.25 3.25 6.03
N GLY A 91 5.00 2.56 6.89
CA GLY A 91 4.52 1.45 7.71
C GLY A 91 4.82 0.06 7.12
N GLY A 92 5.67 -0.02 6.09
CA GLY A 92 6.12 -1.30 5.54
C GLY A 92 7.10 -2.00 6.49
N GLU A 93 6.88 -3.29 6.71
CA GLU A 93 7.72 -4.14 7.56
C GLU A 93 8.52 -5.12 6.70
N LEU A 94 9.86 -5.09 6.82
CA LEU A 94 10.73 -6.02 6.11
C LEU A 94 10.74 -7.36 6.85
N LEU A 95 10.31 -8.45 6.20
CA LEU A 95 10.10 -9.73 6.87
C LEU A 95 11.28 -10.70 6.76
N ALA A 96 11.99 -10.71 5.64
CA ALA A 96 13.26 -11.41 5.45
C ALA A 96 13.85 -11.03 4.08
N SER A 97 15.18 -11.04 3.98
CA SER A 97 15.91 -10.94 2.70
C SER A 97 16.89 -12.11 2.57
N ALA A 98 17.00 -12.67 1.37
CA ALA A 98 17.89 -13.81 1.03
C ALA A 98 18.73 -13.52 -0.21
#